data_AF-A0A947MYD2-F1
#
_entry.id   AF-A0A947MYD2-F1
#
_cell.length_a   1.000
_cell.length_b   1.000
_cell.length_c   1.000
_cell.angle_alpha   90.00
_cell.angle_beta   90.00
_cell.angle_gamma   90.00
#
_symmetry.space_group_name_H-M   'P 1'
#
loop_
_entity.id
_entity.type
_entity.pdbx_description
1 polymer ?
#
loop_
_entity_poly.entity_id
_entity_poly.type
_entity_poly.pdbx_seq_one_letter_code
_entity_poly.pdbx_strand_id
1 'polypeptide(L)'
;MKHTLHRTALALTLSLWGFAAHAGPAIDQFKQDIAAYQAAQSTAPDRVIRYSDPQGALARAVLNPAWVQPIMAETLEEVDGIDKVKAVREAYKPIFEKYVKAFDQLHGKYDAEYLDAFESMLQITLSGLKPLKDIKPQDIPDETMRPMLEAAIKMATAMPAILLKVLEKQVDEGKFSADFTPVARVRLEALRAGIAKP
;
A
#
# COMPACT_ATOMS: atom_id res chain seq x y z
N MET A 1 50.46 22.31 -12.06
CA MET A 1 50.39 20.87 -12.39
C MET A 1 49.56 20.17 -11.32
N LYS A 2 48.57 19.39 -11.78
CA LYS A 2 47.83 18.30 -11.10
C LYS A 2 46.74 18.65 -10.07
N HIS A 3 45.52 18.60 -10.62
CA HIS A 3 44.19 18.30 -10.07
C HIS A 3 44.12 17.37 -8.86
N THR A 4 43.11 17.61 -7.98
CA THR A 4 41.96 16.71 -7.71
C THR A 4 41.01 17.42 -6.73
N LEU A 5 39.83 17.93 -7.12
CA LEU A 5 38.55 17.23 -7.34
C LEU A 5 38.01 16.44 -6.12
N HIS A 6 36.75 16.74 -5.80
CA HIS A 6 35.82 16.06 -4.88
C HIS A 6 35.84 16.44 -3.40
N ARG A 7 35.26 17.60 -3.09
CA ARG A 7 34.52 17.85 -1.85
C ARG A 7 33.17 18.50 -2.16
N THR A 8 32.34 17.73 -2.84
CA THR A 8 30.88 17.88 -2.96
C THR A 8 30.34 16.52 -2.52
N ALA A 9 29.32 16.36 -1.69
CA ALA A 9 28.33 17.28 -1.16
C ALA A 9 27.81 16.71 0.16
N LEU A 10 27.74 17.54 1.20
CA LEU A 10 26.85 17.32 2.33
C LEU A 10 26.40 18.69 2.80
N ALA A 11 25.34 19.20 2.16
CA ALA A 11 24.64 20.39 2.60
C ALA A 11 23.15 20.17 2.34
N LEU A 12 22.52 19.57 3.34
CA LEU A 12 21.09 19.68 3.59
C LEU A 12 20.82 21.16 3.93
N THR A 13 20.13 21.91 3.07
CA THR A 13 19.19 22.97 3.50
C THR A 13 18.36 23.50 2.33
N LEU A 14 17.06 23.28 2.48
CA LEU A 14 15.90 23.93 1.88
C LEU A 14 16.13 25.26 1.16
N SER A 15 15.60 25.37 -0.06
CA SER A 15 14.91 26.58 -0.56
C SER A 15 14.04 26.24 -1.78
N LEU A 16 12.77 25.96 -1.50
CA LEU A 16 11.62 26.60 -2.16
C LEU A 16 11.78 26.90 -3.66
N TRP A 17 11.64 25.89 -4.51
CA TRP A 17 10.87 26.04 -5.73
C TRP A 17 9.79 24.96 -5.70
N GLY A 18 8.58 25.40 -5.36
CA GLY A 18 7.37 24.63 -5.52
C GLY A 18 7.17 24.32 -6.98
N PHE A 19 7.80 23.25 -7.44
CA PHE A 19 7.13 22.41 -8.42
C PHE A 19 6.18 21.58 -7.58
N ALA A 20 4.89 21.96 -7.63
CA ALA A 20 3.85 20.95 -7.49
C ALA A 20 4.24 19.87 -8.51
N ALA A 21 4.91 18.82 -8.05
CA ALA A 21 5.03 17.60 -8.81
C ALA A 21 3.57 17.28 -9.14
N HIS A 22 3.22 17.46 -10.41
CA HIS A 22 1.89 17.14 -10.90
C HIS A 22 1.81 15.62 -10.74
N ALA A 23 1.31 15.21 -9.58
CA ALA A 23 0.73 13.91 -9.42
C ALA A 23 -0.17 13.70 -10.63
N GLY A 24 -0.05 12.55 -11.27
CA GLY A 24 -0.92 12.25 -12.39
C GLY A 24 -2.40 12.24 -11.95
N PRO A 25 -3.33 12.20 -12.92
CA PRO A 25 -4.75 12.25 -12.64
C PRO A 25 -5.21 11.21 -11.60
N ALA A 26 -4.57 10.03 -11.56
CA ALA A 26 -4.98 8.97 -10.64
C ALA A 26 -4.57 9.26 -9.19
N ILE A 27 -3.34 9.72 -8.95
CA ILE A 27 -2.88 10.08 -7.60
C ILE A 27 -3.72 11.23 -7.02
N ASP A 28 -4.03 12.25 -7.82
CA ASP A 28 -4.81 13.39 -7.35
C ASP A 28 -6.28 13.04 -7.10
N GLN A 29 -6.88 12.22 -7.97
CA GLN A 29 -8.22 11.69 -7.72
C GLN A 29 -8.27 10.89 -6.41
N PHE A 30 -7.28 10.04 -6.16
CA PHE A 30 -7.23 9.25 -4.93
C PHE A 30 -7.09 10.08 -3.66
N LYS A 31 -6.28 11.15 -3.69
CA LYS A 31 -6.22 12.10 -2.57
C LYS A 31 -7.59 12.74 -2.31
N GLN A 32 -8.30 13.12 -3.37
CA GLN A 32 -9.65 13.68 -3.26
C GLN A 32 -10.63 12.65 -2.69
N ASP A 33 -10.58 11.40 -3.15
CA ASP A 33 -11.44 10.31 -2.67
C ASP A 33 -11.16 10.00 -1.19
N ILE A 34 -9.88 9.96 -0.78
CA ILE A 34 -9.49 9.83 0.64
C ILE A 34 -10.06 10.99 1.45
N ALA A 35 -9.90 12.23 1.00
CA ALA A 35 -10.39 13.40 1.72
C ALA A 35 -11.91 13.38 1.86
N ALA A 36 -12.63 13.02 0.79
CA ALA A 36 -14.09 12.89 0.80
C ALA A 36 -14.55 11.77 1.73
N TYR A 37 -13.90 10.60 1.68
CA TYR A 37 -14.15 9.49 2.59
C TYR A 37 -13.90 9.88 4.05
N GLN A 38 -12.79 10.54 4.35
CA GLN A 38 -12.45 10.98 5.71
C GLN A 38 -13.44 12.02 6.23
N ALA A 39 -13.85 12.98 5.39
CA ALA A 39 -14.87 13.95 5.74
C ALA A 39 -16.20 13.27 6.08
N ALA A 40 -16.67 12.34 5.25
CA ALA A 40 -17.86 11.54 5.53
C ALA A 40 -17.72 10.71 6.81
N GLN A 41 -16.58 10.03 7.00
CA GLN A 41 -16.32 9.20 8.17
C GLN A 41 -16.26 10.02 9.47
N SER A 42 -15.87 11.29 9.40
CA SER A 42 -15.83 12.19 10.55
C SER A 42 -17.21 12.54 11.12
N THR A 43 -18.27 12.44 10.29
CA THR A 43 -19.66 12.66 10.72
C THR A 43 -20.21 11.52 11.59
N ALA A 44 -19.60 10.33 11.51
CA ALA A 44 -19.96 9.15 12.30
C ALA A 44 -18.70 8.35 12.66
N PRO A 45 -17.83 8.87 13.55
CA PRO A 45 -16.50 8.30 13.79
C PRO A 45 -16.53 6.88 14.36
N ASP A 46 -17.60 6.52 15.07
CA ASP A 46 -17.77 5.22 15.72
C ASP A 46 -18.29 4.13 14.78
N ARG A 47 -18.71 4.50 13.56
CA ARG A 47 -19.25 3.55 12.58
C ARG A 47 -18.49 3.66 11.28
N VAL A 48 -17.74 2.61 10.93
CA VAL A 48 -17.08 2.52 9.64
C VAL A 48 -18.10 2.45 8.51
N ILE A 49 -17.90 3.23 7.46
CA ILE A 49 -18.80 3.27 6.30
C ILE A 49 -18.78 1.92 5.58
N ARG A 50 -19.96 1.32 5.37
CA ARG A 50 -20.13 0.08 4.62
C ARG A 50 -20.51 0.36 3.18
N TYR A 51 -20.24 -0.59 2.30
CA TYR A 51 -20.70 -0.58 0.91
C TYR A 51 -22.22 -0.52 0.78
N SER A 52 -22.95 -1.07 1.75
CA SER A 52 -24.41 -1.02 1.80
C SER A 52 -24.96 0.32 2.32
N ASP A 53 -24.13 1.18 2.90
CA ASP A 53 -24.59 2.45 3.45
C ASP A 53 -24.83 3.48 2.33
N PRO A 54 -25.63 4.54 2.57
CA PRO A 54 -25.84 5.61 1.58
C PRO A 54 -24.54 6.26 1.09
N GLN A 55 -23.51 6.29 1.94
CA GLN A 55 -22.18 6.81 1.63
C GLN A 55 -21.22 5.73 1.09
N GLY A 56 -21.70 4.51 0.87
CA GLY A 56 -20.87 3.36 0.48
C GLY A 56 -20.16 3.51 -0.87
N ALA A 57 -20.55 4.48 -1.70
CA ALA A 57 -19.79 4.84 -2.89
C ALA A 57 -18.39 5.40 -2.55
N LEU A 58 -18.28 6.19 -1.47
CA LEU A 58 -16.99 6.73 -1.01
C LEU A 58 -16.06 5.62 -0.52
N ALA A 59 -16.61 4.65 0.22
CA ALA A 59 -15.86 3.46 0.63
C ALA A 59 -15.37 2.67 -0.60
N ARG A 60 -16.22 2.44 -1.60
CA ARG A 60 -15.80 1.75 -2.84
C ARG A 60 -14.71 2.51 -3.59
N ALA A 61 -14.76 3.84 -3.64
CA ALA A 61 -13.74 4.65 -4.31
C ALA A 61 -12.34 4.42 -3.70
N VAL A 62 -12.23 4.48 -2.36
CA VAL A 62 -10.93 4.35 -1.69
C VAL A 62 -10.47 2.90 -1.52
N LEU A 63 -11.39 1.92 -1.46
CA LEU A 63 -11.05 0.52 -1.22
C LEU A 63 -10.83 -0.30 -2.50
N ASN A 64 -11.30 0.15 -3.66
CA ASN A 64 -11.24 -0.61 -4.90
C ASN A 64 -9.80 -0.97 -5.32
N PRO A 65 -9.38 -2.24 -5.30
CA PRO A 65 -8.00 -2.61 -5.63
C PRO A 65 -7.54 -2.18 -7.04
N ALA A 66 -8.47 -1.96 -7.98
CA ALA A 66 -8.15 -1.54 -9.34
C ALA A 66 -7.47 -0.17 -9.44
N TRP A 67 -7.61 0.71 -8.44
CA TRP A 67 -6.91 2.00 -8.46
C TRP A 67 -5.40 1.86 -8.20
N VAL A 68 -4.96 0.78 -7.53
CA VAL A 68 -3.57 0.69 -7.05
C VAL A 68 -2.56 0.69 -8.20
N GLN A 69 -2.81 -0.07 -9.26
CA GLN A 69 -1.90 -0.12 -10.41
C GLN A 69 -1.69 1.25 -11.07
N PRO A 70 -2.72 2.00 -11.50
CA PRO A 70 -2.50 3.30 -12.13
C PRO A 70 -1.82 4.31 -11.19
N ILE A 71 -2.17 4.34 -9.90
CA ILE A 71 -1.49 5.21 -8.93
C ILE A 71 -0.03 4.85 -8.77
N MET A 72 0.29 3.56 -8.63
CA MET A 72 1.66 3.11 -8.46
C MET A 72 2.51 3.29 -9.71
N ALA A 73 1.92 3.14 -10.90
CA ALA A 73 2.58 3.46 -12.16
C ALA A 73 2.97 4.94 -12.22
N GLU A 74 2.01 5.85 -12.01
CA GLU A 74 2.27 7.31 -11.97
C GLU A 74 3.31 7.67 -10.91
N THR A 75 3.19 7.06 -9.73
CA THR A 75 4.08 7.36 -8.59
C THR A 75 5.52 6.95 -8.89
N LEU A 76 5.73 5.79 -9.51
CA LEU A 76 7.06 5.25 -9.79
C LEU A 76 7.75 5.95 -10.97
N GLU A 77 7.01 6.65 -11.84
CA GLU A 77 7.57 7.44 -12.95
C GLU A 77 8.17 8.78 -12.49
N GLU A 78 7.88 9.22 -11.26
CA GLU A 78 8.38 10.48 -10.72
C GLU A 78 9.81 10.35 -10.14
N VAL A 79 10.57 11.45 -10.17
CA VAL A 79 11.99 11.50 -9.73
C VAL A 79 12.19 10.96 -8.30
N ASP A 80 11.22 11.19 -7.41
CA ASP A 80 11.23 10.72 -6.02
C ASP A 80 10.23 9.57 -5.79
N GLY A 81 10.00 8.72 -6.80
CA GLY A 81 8.90 7.77 -6.81
C GLY A 81 8.87 6.81 -5.61
N ILE A 82 10.03 6.39 -5.10
CA ILE A 82 10.11 5.53 -3.90
C ILE A 82 9.53 6.23 -2.65
N ASP A 83 9.89 7.50 -2.43
CA ASP A 83 9.37 8.28 -1.30
C ASP A 83 7.86 8.52 -1.43
N LYS A 84 7.37 8.66 -2.66
CA LYS A 84 5.95 8.83 -2.92
C LYS A 84 5.15 7.54 -2.79
N VAL A 85 5.71 6.38 -3.10
CA VAL A 85 5.07 5.08 -2.78
C VAL A 85 4.87 4.96 -1.27
N LYS A 86 5.86 5.37 -0.48
CA LYS A 86 5.72 5.43 0.99
C LYS A 86 4.60 6.40 1.38
N ALA A 87 4.50 7.57 0.77
CA ALA A 87 3.42 8.52 1.05
C ALA A 87 2.03 7.94 0.73
N VAL A 88 1.86 7.24 -0.40
CA VAL A 88 0.60 6.55 -0.75
C VAL A 88 0.25 5.49 0.31
N ARG A 89 1.23 4.68 0.72
CA ARG A 89 1.04 3.68 1.77
C ARG A 89 0.60 4.32 3.10
N GLU A 90 1.27 5.38 3.55
CA GLU A 90 0.93 6.06 4.80
C GLU A 90 -0.43 6.78 4.73
N ALA A 91 -0.81 7.30 3.56
CA ALA A 91 -2.14 7.88 3.35
C ALA A 91 -3.25 6.81 3.40
N TYR A 92 -2.98 5.62 2.84
CA TYR A 92 -3.95 4.53 2.78
C TYR A 92 -4.07 3.74 4.09
N LYS A 93 -2.98 3.61 4.84
CA LYS A 93 -2.89 2.79 6.05
C LYS A 93 -4.00 3.06 7.09
N PRO A 94 -4.37 4.31 7.43
CA PRO A 94 -5.45 4.57 8.37
C PRO A 94 -6.82 4.04 7.90
N ILE A 95 -7.05 3.99 6.58
CA ILE A 95 -8.27 3.44 5.99
C ILE A 95 -8.26 1.92 6.13
N PHE A 96 -7.15 1.28 5.73
CA PHE A 96 -6.97 -0.17 5.90
C PHE A 96 -7.16 -0.60 7.36
N GLU A 97 -6.52 0.07 8.32
CA GLU A 97 -6.63 -0.24 9.75
C GLU A 97 -8.07 -0.11 10.27
N LYS A 98 -8.85 0.87 9.78
CA LYS A 98 -10.28 0.98 10.12
C LYS A 98 -11.06 -0.25 9.69
N TYR A 99 -10.85 -0.75 8.47
CA TYR A 99 -11.57 -1.92 7.97
C TYR A 99 -11.09 -3.24 8.59
N VAL A 100 -9.80 -3.38 8.90
CA VAL A 100 -9.29 -4.50 9.70
C VAL A 100 -9.98 -4.53 11.07
N LYS A 101 -10.01 -3.39 11.77
CA LYS A 101 -10.66 -3.29 13.08
C LYS A 101 -12.16 -3.58 12.99
N ALA A 102 -12.86 -3.02 12.00
CA ALA A 102 -14.28 -3.25 11.82
C ALA A 102 -14.59 -4.72 11.50
N PHE A 103 -13.76 -5.36 10.66
CA PHE A 103 -13.84 -6.78 10.36
C PHE A 103 -13.66 -7.63 11.61
N ASP A 104 -12.60 -7.39 12.40
CA ASP A 104 -12.32 -8.15 13.63
C ASP A 104 -13.39 -7.95 14.72
N GLN A 105 -14.05 -6.80 14.77
CA GLN A 105 -15.10 -6.53 15.75
C GLN A 105 -16.46 -7.10 15.34
N LEU A 106 -16.74 -7.13 14.03
CA LEU A 106 -18.04 -7.46 13.47
C LEU A 106 -17.87 -8.43 12.29
N HIS A 107 -17.45 -9.65 12.62
CA HIS A 107 -17.28 -10.76 11.67
C HIS A 107 -18.51 -10.91 10.77
N GLY A 108 -18.31 -11.15 9.47
CA GLY A 108 -19.39 -11.30 8.50
C GLY A 108 -20.11 -10.00 8.09
N LYS A 109 -19.73 -8.83 8.62
CA LYS A 109 -20.39 -7.54 8.29
C LYS A 109 -19.60 -6.68 7.31
N TYR A 110 -18.28 -6.83 7.27
CA TYR A 110 -17.37 -6.02 6.45
C TYR A 110 -16.56 -6.88 5.49
N ASP A 111 -17.09 -8.04 5.09
CA ASP A 111 -16.36 -9.05 4.33
C ASP A 111 -15.76 -8.51 3.02
N ALA A 112 -16.55 -7.79 2.24
CA ALA A 112 -16.13 -7.23 0.97
C ALA A 112 -15.15 -6.08 1.18
N GLU A 113 -15.46 -5.17 2.10
CA GLU A 113 -14.63 -4.00 2.40
C GLU A 113 -13.27 -4.38 2.96
N TYR A 114 -13.23 -5.37 3.86
CA TYR A 114 -11.99 -5.92 4.41
C TYR A 114 -11.14 -6.53 3.31
N LEU A 115 -11.73 -7.36 2.45
CA LEU A 115 -10.99 -8.06 1.41
C LEU A 115 -10.45 -7.09 0.36
N ASP A 116 -11.24 -6.11 -0.05
CA ASP A 116 -10.79 -5.02 -0.94
C ASP A 116 -9.68 -4.18 -0.31
N ALA A 117 -9.80 -3.85 0.99
CA ALA A 117 -8.78 -3.12 1.71
C ALA A 117 -7.46 -3.89 1.81
N PHE A 118 -7.57 -5.18 2.10
CA PHE A 118 -6.46 -6.10 2.21
C PHE A 118 -5.74 -6.25 0.86
N GLU A 119 -6.49 -6.44 -0.22
CA GLU A 119 -5.92 -6.53 -1.57
C GLU A 119 -5.21 -5.25 -1.99
N SER A 120 -5.81 -4.10 -1.72
CA SER A 120 -5.19 -2.81 -2.02
C SER A 120 -3.86 -2.67 -1.28
N MET A 121 -3.83 -2.95 0.04
CA MET A 121 -2.61 -2.89 0.83
C MET A 121 -1.54 -3.88 0.34
N LEU A 122 -1.94 -5.09 -0.05
CA LEU A 122 -1.03 -6.09 -0.62
C LEU A 122 -0.43 -5.60 -1.95
N GLN A 123 -1.24 -5.03 -2.84
CA GLN A 123 -0.77 -4.50 -4.11
C GLN A 123 0.13 -3.27 -3.97
N ILE A 124 -0.16 -2.37 -3.01
CA ILE A 124 0.72 -1.25 -2.66
C ILE A 124 2.07 -1.79 -2.17
N THR A 125 2.04 -2.81 -1.30
CA THR A 125 3.25 -3.47 -0.77
C THR A 125 4.06 -4.08 -1.91
N LEU A 126 3.43 -4.86 -2.79
CA LEU A 126 4.09 -5.48 -3.94
C LEU A 126 4.69 -4.44 -4.89
N SER A 127 4.00 -3.32 -5.11
CA SER A 127 4.48 -2.24 -5.97
C SER A 127 5.70 -1.54 -5.38
N GLY A 128 5.71 -1.28 -4.06
CA GLY A 128 6.87 -0.73 -3.36
C GLY A 128 8.08 -1.66 -3.29
N LEU A 129 7.88 -2.97 -3.49
CA LEU A 129 8.98 -3.93 -3.60
C LEU A 129 9.62 -3.97 -4.99
N LYS A 130 8.93 -3.51 -6.05
CA LYS A 130 9.46 -3.57 -7.43
C LYS A 130 10.85 -2.92 -7.54
N PRO A 131 11.07 -1.67 -7.05
CA PRO A 131 12.39 -1.05 -7.14
C PRO A 131 13.48 -1.77 -6.33
N LEU A 132 13.10 -2.46 -5.25
CA LEU A 132 14.04 -3.18 -4.39
C LEU A 132 14.54 -4.48 -5.02
N LYS A 133 13.78 -5.08 -5.95
CA LYS A 133 14.21 -6.30 -6.67
C LYS A 133 15.39 -6.02 -7.60
N ASP A 134 15.56 -4.78 -8.04
CA ASP A 134 16.60 -4.38 -8.98
C ASP A 134 17.90 -3.93 -8.29
N ILE A 135 17.89 -3.72 -6.97
CA ILE A 135 19.08 -3.35 -6.19
C ILE A 135 19.99 -4.57 -6.04
N LYS A 136 21.19 -4.51 -6.60
CA LYS A 136 22.19 -5.57 -6.40
C LYS A 136 23.02 -5.29 -5.15
N PRO A 137 23.54 -6.32 -4.45
CA PRO A 137 24.36 -6.13 -3.26
C PRO A 137 25.60 -5.26 -3.50
N GLN A 138 26.15 -5.25 -4.71
CA GLN A 138 27.25 -4.39 -5.11
C GLN A 138 26.88 -2.90 -5.27
N ASP A 139 25.60 -2.58 -5.40
CA ASP A 139 25.12 -1.20 -5.53
C ASP A 139 24.97 -0.53 -4.14
N ILE A 140 25.23 -1.28 -3.07
CA ILE A 140 25.22 -0.81 -1.68
C ILE A 140 26.56 -0.13 -1.38
N PRO A 141 26.61 1.21 -1.22
CA PRO A 141 27.87 1.95 -1.15
C PRO A 141 28.71 1.66 0.10
N ASP A 142 28.07 1.23 1.17
CA ASP A 142 28.69 0.96 2.46
C ASP A 142 28.67 -0.53 2.78
N GLU A 143 29.84 -1.17 2.73
CA GLU A 143 30.00 -2.60 3.02
C GLU A 143 29.60 -2.96 4.45
N THR A 144 29.67 -2.02 5.39
CA THR A 144 29.27 -2.23 6.79
C THR A 144 27.75 -2.29 6.94
N MET A 145 27.02 -1.65 6.02
CA MET A 145 25.55 -1.61 6.00
C MET A 145 24.93 -2.73 5.14
N ARG A 146 25.74 -3.40 4.31
CA ARG A 146 25.30 -4.47 3.40
C ARG A 146 24.48 -5.57 4.10
N PRO A 147 24.90 -6.17 5.23
CA PRO A 147 24.12 -7.22 5.89
C PRO A 147 22.77 -6.72 6.41
N MET A 148 22.71 -5.48 6.91
CA MET A 148 21.48 -4.88 7.40
C MET A 148 20.50 -4.62 6.26
N LEU A 149 21.00 -4.12 5.13
CA LEU A 149 20.17 -3.86 3.95
C LEU A 149 19.68 -5.16 3.30
N GLU A 150 20.52 -6.19 3.20
CA GLU A 150 20.12 -7.53 2.75
C GLU A 150 19.03 -8.11 3.66
N ALA A 151 19.16 -7.98 4.99
CA ALA A 151 18.13 -8.41 5.92
C ALA A 151 16.82 -7.61 5.74
N ALA A 152 16.90 -6.30 5.54
CA ALA A 152 15.74 -5.44 5.29
C ALA A 152 15.02 -5.82 3.98
N ILE A 153 15.76 -6.07 2.89
CA ILE A 153 15.21 -6.52 1.60
C ILE A 153 14.57 -7.91 1.76
N LYS A 154 15.23 -8.84 2.45
CA LYS A 154 14.67 -10.17 2.73
C LYS A 154 13.37 -10.10 3.55
N MET A 155 13.32 -9.23 4.55
CA MET A 155 12.11 -9.01 5.35
C MET A 155 11.00 -8.37 4.51
N ALA A 156 11.33 -7.37 3.70
CA ALA A 156 10.38 -6.68 2.83
C ALA A 156 9.80 -7.65 1.79
N THR A 157 10.63 -8.47 1.15
CA THR A 157 10.21 -9.47 0.16
C THR A 157 9.38 -10.62 0.76
N ALA A 158 9.52 -10.92 2.05
CA ALA A 158 8.68 -11.89 2.74
C ALA A 158 7.29 -11.34 3.12
N MET A 159 7.12 -10.01 3.21
CA MET A 159 5.88 -9.37 3.67
C MET A 159 4.62 -9.78 2.90
N PRO A 160 4.61 -9.88 1.55
CA PRO A 160 3.42 -10.29 0.82
C PRO A 160 2.95 -11.70 1.20
N ALA A 161 3.89 -12.64 1.38
CA ALA A 161 3.56 -14.00 1.83
C ALA A 161 3.03 -14.02 3.26
N ILE A 162 3.56 -13.18 4.16
CA ILE A 162 3.04 -13.02 5.53
C ILE A 162 1.61 -12.49 5.50
N LEU A 163 1.35 -11.45 4.70
CA LEU A 163 0.00 -10.92 4.54
C LEU A 163 -0.96 -12.01 4.05
N LEU A 164 -0.61 -12.75 3.00
CA LEU A 164 -1.47 -13.83 2.50
C LEU A 164 -1.78 -14.90 3.56
N LYS A 165 -0.82 -15.23 4.42
CA LYS A 165 -1.07 -16.14 5.57
C LYS A 165 -2.04 -15.54 6.58
N VAL A 166 -2.01 -14.23 6.80
CA VAL A 166 -3.01 -13.55 7.63
C VAL A 166 -4.39 -13.71 7.02
N LEU A 167 -4.56 -13.46 5.72
CA LEU A 167 -5.85 -13.62 5.04
C LEU A 167 -6.34 -15.07 5.06
N GLU A 168 -5.46 -16.03 4.74
CA GLU A 168 -5.75 -17.47 4.85
C GLU A 168 -6.29 -17.82 6.23
N LYS A 169 -5.60 -17.37 7.29
CA LYS A 169 -6.03 -17.60 8.66
C LYS A 169 -7.42 -17.04 8.92
N GLN A 170 -7.74 -15.81 8.47
CA GLN A 170 -9.08 -15.24 8.66
C GLN A 170 -10.16 -16.07 7.95
N VAL A 171 -9.85 -16.61 6.77
CA VAL A 171 -10.76 -17.46 5.99
C VAL A 171 -10.98 -18.81 6.68
N ASP A 172 -9.92 -19.45 7.16
CA ASP A 172 -9.98 -20.76 7.79
C ASP A 172 -10.59 -20.72 9.21
N GLU A 173 -10.42 -19.61 9.93
CA GLU A 173 -11.10 -19.36 11.21
C GLU A 173 -12.59 -19.02 11.05
N GLY A 174 -13.10 -18.92 9.81
CA GLY A 174 -14.51 -18.64 9.54
C GLY A 174 -14.93 -17.23 9.96
N LYS A 175 -14.03 -16.24 9.89
CA LYS A 175 -14.35 -14.85 10.22
C LYS A 175 -15.22 -14.15 9.17
N PHE A 176 -15.16 -14.64 7.94
CA PHE A 176 -16.06 -14.22 6.86
C PHE A 176 -17.44 -14.85 7.06
N SER A 177 -18.49 -14.20 6.57
CA SER A 177 -19.81 -14.82 6.50
C SER A 177 -19.78 -16.09 5.64
N ALA A 178 -20.70 -17.02 5.94
CA ALA A 178 -20.77 -18.30 5.23
C ALA A 178 -20.91 -18.12 3.72
N ASP A 179 -21.75 -17.17 3.29
CA ASP A 179 -22.00 -16.87 1.88
C ASP A 179 -20.81 -16.20 1.19
N PHE A 180 -19.96 -15.48 1.93
CA PHE A 180 -18.80 -14.79 1.38
C PHE A 180 -17.51 -15.61 1.44
N THR A 181 -17.44 -16.62 2.30
CA THR A 181 -16.25 -17.49 2.45
C THR A 181 -15.76 -18.08 1.11
N PRO A 182 -16.62 -18.58 0.20
CA PRO A 182 -16.18 -19.05 -1.12
C PRO A 182 -15.50 -17.95 -1.95
N VAL A 183 -16.02 -16.72 -1.90
CA VAL A 183 -15.45 -15.57 -2.61
C VAL A 183 -14.07 -15.23 -2.04
N ALA A 184 -13.94 -15.21 -0.71
CA ALA A 184 -12.67 -14.94 -0.04
C ALA A 184 -11.60 -16.02 -0.38
N ARG A 185 -11.99 -17.30 -0.46
CA ARG A 185 -11.09 -18.38 -0.90
C ARG A 185 -10.62 -18.19 -2.33
N VAL A 186 -11.53 -17.91 -3.27
CA VAL A 186 -11.17 -17.67 -4.68
C VAL A 186 -10.20 -16.50 -4.81
N ARG A 187 -10.48 -15.40 -4.12
CA ARG A 187 -9.61 -14.20 -4.14
C ARG A 187 -8.26 -14.47 -3.50
N LEU A 188 -8.20 -15.16 -2.35
CA LEU A 188 -6.93 -15.60 -1.74
C LEU A 188 -6.06 -16.40 -2.73
N GLU A 189 -6.65 -17.36 -3.43
CA GLU A 189 -5.92 -18.16 -4.44
C GLU A 189 -5.46 -17.32 -5.63
N ALA A 190 -6.27 -16.37 -6.10
CA ALA A 190 -5.86 -15.44 -7.15
C ALA A 190 -4.68 -14.56 -6.70
N LEU A 191 -4.69 -14.07 -5.46
CA LEU A 191 -3.58 -13.28 -4.90
C LEU A 191 -2.31 -14.12 -4.71
N ARG A 192 -2.44 -15.38 -4.27
CA ARG A 192 -1.33 -16.34 -4.21
C ARG A 192 -0.68 -16.56 -5.56
N ALA A 193 -1.50 -16.82 -6.58
CA ALA A 193 -1.03 -16.97 -7.95
C ALA A 193 -0.32 -15.71 -8.46
N GLY A 194 -0.79 -14.52 -8.06
CA GLY A 194 -0.18 -13.24 -8.41
C GLY A 194 1.16 -12.94 -7.72
N ILE A 195 1.45 -13.57 -6.57
CA ILE A 195 2.73 -13.43 -5.86
C ILE A 195 3.74 -14.47 -6.36
N ALA A 196 3.27 -15.56 -6.94
CA ALA A 196 4.08 -16.64 -7.50
C ALA A 196 4.55 -16.33 -8.93
N LYS A 197 5.71 -15.68 -9.05
CA LYS A 197 6.87 -16.24 -9.76
C LYS A 197 8.15 -15.44 -9.44
N PRO A 198 9.25 -16.10 -9.07
CA PRO A 198 10.59 -15.53 -9.23
C PRO A 198 10.90 -15.28 -10.72
#